data_AF-A0A9N9EN33-F1
#
_entry.id   AF-A0A9N9EN33-F1
#
_cell.length_a   1.000
_cell.length_b   1.000
_cell.length_c   1.000
_cell.angle_alpha   90.00
_cell.angle_beta   90.00
_cell.angle_gamma   90.00
#
_symmetry.space_group_name_H-M   'P 1'
#
loop_
_entity.id
_entity.type
_entity.pdbx_description
1 polymer ?
#
loop_
_entity_poly.entity_id
_entity_poly.type
_entity_poly.pdbx_seq_one_letter_code
_entity_poly.pdbx_strand_id
1 'polypeptide(L)'
;KKVKKQIGKEDSHILKKLISELSTDTSENSEILQSKFAPSTTINFLNLYQKIIESEDNNKKTSQEVILCYFHLGKALEDRFNYYRKTNPKRTAQELVNNEVRTQIPESVSESLLRKTKERVQKIYDIFNEIGVDKIKRIRSFTTTTIANISQDDIDFVLAKLS
;
A
#
# COMPACT_ATOMS: atom_id res chain seq x y z
N LYS A 1 11.53 7.52 -34.25
CA LYS A 1 10.57 7.53 -33.12
C LYS A 1 10.21 6.07 -32.78
N LYS A 2 10.68 5.52 -31.65
CA LYS A 2 10.19 4.21 -31.17
C LYS A 2 8.81 4.43 -30.54
N VAL A 3 7.76 3.95 -31.20
CA VAL A 3 6.42 3.90 -30.62
C VAL A 3 6.45 2.83 -29.54
N LYS A 4 6.30 3.23 -28.27
CA LYS A 4 6.16 2.31 -27.15
C LYS A 4 4.81 1.61 -27.34
N LYS A 5 4.84 0.33 -27.74
CA LYS A 5 3.64 -0.49 -27.93
C LYS A 5 2.86 -0.48 -26.60
N GLN A 6 1.66 0.11 -26.59
CA GLN A 6 0.76 0.02 -25.44
C GLN A 6 0.43 -1.47 -25.27
N ILE A 7 0.97 -2.06 -24.21
CA ILE A 7 0.52 -3.38 -23.74
C ILE A 7 -0.92 -3.15 -23.26
N GLY A 8 -1.88 -3.93 -23.77
CA GLY A 8 -3.26 -3.83 -23.31
C GLY A 8 -3.34 -4.06 -21.81
N LYS A 9 -4.29 -3.41 -21.10
CA LYS A 9 -4.42 -3.57 -19.64
C LYS A 9 -4.57 -5.05 -19.23
N GLU A 10 -5.24 -5.84 -20.09
CA GLU A 10 -5.39 -7.29 -19.94
C GLU A 10 -4.10 -8.09 -20.12
N ASP A 11 -3.03 -7.51 -20.64
CA ASP A 11 -1.72 -8.14 -20.80
C ASP A 11 -0.70 -7.66 -19.74
N SER A 12 -1.09 -6.71 -18.88
CA SER A 12 -0.24 -6.19 -17.83
C SER A 12 -0.04 -7.22 -16.71
N HIS A 13 1.18 -7.75 -16.62
CA HIS A 13 1.57 -8.67 -15.54
C HIS A 13 1.40 -8.04 -14.16
N ILE A 14 1.62 -6.72 -14.03
CA ILE A 14 1.48 -5.99 -12.76
C ILE A 14 0.01 -5.98 -12.32
N LEU A 15 -0.92 -5.65 -13.22
CA LEU A 15 -2.35 -5.59 -12.88
C LEU A 15 -2.91 -6.98 -12.60
N LYS A 16 -2.53 -7.99 -13.38
CA LYS A 16 -2.89 -9.39 -13.11
C LYS A 16 -2.44 -9.84 -11.73
N LYS A 17 -1.21 -9.51 -11.35
CA LYS A 17 -0.66 -9.87 -10.04
C LYS A 17 -1.40 -9.15 -8.91
N LEU A 18 -1.70 -7.87 -9.07
CA LEU A 18 -2.44 -7.10 -8.06
C LEU A 18 -3.85 -7.67 -7.86
N ILE A 19 -4.59 -7.93 -8.94
CA ILE A 19 -5.92 -8.54 -8.89
C ILE A 19 -5.84 -9.92 -8.22
N SER A 20 -4.88 -10.76 -8.60
CA SER A 20 -4.69 -12.09 -8.01
C SER A 20 -4.43 -12.03 -6.49
N GLU A 21 -3.53 -11.13 -6.05
CA GLU A 21 -3.26 -10.93 -4.62
C GLU A 21 -4.51 -10.45 -3.88
N LEU A 22 -5.30 -9.52 -4.45
CA LEU A 22 -6.50 -8.99 -3.80
C LEU A 22 -7.68 -9.99 -3.78
N SER A 23 -7.79 -10.86 -4.77
CA SER A 23 -8.88 -11.85 -4.88
C SER A 23 -8.65 -13.11 -4.06
N THR A 24 -7.41 -13.55 -3.87
CA THR A 24 -7.11 -14.83 -3.20
C THR A 24 -7.19 -14.71 -1.68
N ASP A 25 -7.97 -15.60 -1.04
CA ASP A 25 -7.99 -15.71 0.41
C ASP A 25 -6.68 -16.35 0.89
N THR A 26 -6.10 -15.77 1.95
CA THR A 26 -4.83 -16.20 2.49
C THR A 26 -5.03 -17.48 3.33
N SER A 27 -5.00 -18.65 2.70
CA SER A 27 -4.79 -19.92 3.41
C SER A 27 -3.29 -20.08 3.64
N GLU A 28 -2.80 -19.58 4.77
CA GLU A 28 -1.41 -19.77 5.18
C GLU A 28 -1.20 -21.18 5.74
N ASN A 29 -1.09 -22.18 4.86
CA ASN A 29 -0.51 -23.48 5.23
C ASN A 29 1.01 -23.38 5.09
N SER A 30 1.66 -22.75 6.06
CA SER A 30 3.09 -22.89 6.26
C SER A 30 3.29 -24.04 7.26
N GLU A 31 3.48 -25.25 6.74
CA GLU A 31 4.01 -26.35 7.55
C GLU A 31 5.44 -25.99 7.97
N ILE A 32 5.56 -25.35 9.12
CA ILE A 32 6.84 -25.09 9.77
C ILE A 32 7.40 -26.45 10.18
N LEU A 33 8.37 -26.96 9.42
CA LEU A 33 9.19 -28.09 9.83
C LEU A 33 9.99 -27.68 11.09
N GLN A 34 9.39 -27.91 12.27
CA GLN A 34 10.07 -27.75 13.55
C GLN A 34 11.12 -28.84 13.69
N SER A 35 12.38 -28.46 13.48
CA SER A 35 13.52 -29.32 13.73
C SER A 35 14.45 -28.63 14.73
N LYS A 36 14.32 -29.01 16.01
CA LYS A 36 15.21 -28.56 17.10
C LYS A 36 16.56 -29.23 16.93
N PHE A 37 17.61 -28.50 16.53
CA PHE A 37 18.98 -29.03 16.58
C PHE A 37 20.04 -28.05 17.09
N ALA A 38 21.01 -28.66 17.76
CA ALA A 38 22.09 -28.08 18.55
C ALA A 38 23.06 -27.20 17.74
N PRO A 39 23.77 -26.26 18.39
CA PRO A 39 24.75 -25.42 17.72
C PRO A 39 25.96 -26.26 17.30
N SER A 40 26.17 -26.44 16.00
CA SER A 40 27.45 -26.91 15.45
C SER A 40 28.21 -25.73 14.86
N THR A 41 29.55 -25.80 14.92
CA THR A 41 30.51 -24.85 14.33
C THR A 41 30.53 -24.89 12.79
N THR A 42 29.56 -25.57 12.16
CA THR A 42 29.42 -25.69 10.70
C THR A 42 28.29 -24.80 10.21
N ILE A 43 28.46 -24.17 9.04
CA ILE A 43 27.42 -23.35 8.40
C ILE A 43 26.13 -24.17 8.28
N ASN A 44 25.11 -23.76 9.03
CA ASN A 44 23.80 -24.40 9.03
C ASN A 44 22.93 -23.74 7.94
N PHE A 45 23.02 -24.25 6.71
CA PHE A 45 22.25 -23.74 5.57
C PHE A 45 20.73 -23.76 5.81
N LEU A 46 20.21 -24.72 6.57
CA LEU A 46 18.79 -24.78 6.91
C LEU A 46 18.38 -23.59 7.80
N ASN A 47 19.19 -23.24 8.80
CA ASN A 47 18.96 -22.06 9.63
C ASN A 47 19.00 -20.76 8.81
N LEU A 48 19.97 -20.64 7.89
CA LEU A 48 20.06 -19.49 6.99
C LEU A 48 18.83 -19.38 6.08
N TYR A 49 18.36 -20.50 5.53
CA TYR A 49 17.14 -20.55 4.72
C TYR A 49 15.89 -20.18 5.52
N GLN A 50 15.72 -20.72 6.73
CA GLN A 50 14.61 -20.38 7.62
C GLN A 50 14.59 -18.88 7.96
N LYS A 51 15.76 -18.28 8.25
CA LYS A 51 15.87 -16.84 8.48
C LYS A 51 15.46 -16.00 7.27
N ILE A 52 15.72 -16.48 6.05
CA ILE A 52 15.24 -15.80 4.83
C ILE A 52 13.72 -15.83 4.79
N ILE A 53 13.10 -17.00 4.97
CA ILE A 53 11.63 -17.16 4.98
C ILE A 53 10.98 -16.26 6.04
N GLU A 54 11.51 -16.26 7.26
CA GLU A 54 11.02 -15.40 8.35
C GLU A 54 11.17 -13.91 8.02
N SER A 55 12.30 -13.52 7.44
CA SER A 55 12.55 -12.12 7.04
C SER A 55 11.62 -11.68 5.91
N GLU A 56 11.34 -12.55 4.95
CA GLU A 56 10.39 -12.27 3.85
C GLU A 56 8.96 -12.11 4.37
N ASP A 57 8.51 -12.96 5.30
CA ASP A 57 7.19 -12.83 5.92
C ASP A 57 7.09 -11.56 6.78
N ASN A 58 8.13 -11.23 7.54
CA ASN A 58 8.20 -9.98 8.29
C ASN A 58 8.18 -8.75 7.36
N ASN A 59 8.87 -8.81 6.22
CA ASN A 59 8.85 -7.73 5.23
C ASN A 59 7.46 -7.57 4.58
N LYS A 60 6.75 -8.68 4.31
CA LYS A 60 5.35 -8.67 3.86
C LYS A 60 4.45 -7.98 4.90
N LYS A 61 4.50 -8.40 6.16
CA LYS A 61 3.73 -7.79 7.27
C LYS A 61 4.03 -6.29 7.42
N THR A 62 5.31 -5.93 7.38
CA THR A 62 5.75 -4.53 7.44
C THR A 62 5.18 -3.72 6.27
N SER A 63 5.21 -4.28 5.05
CA SER A 63 4.65 -3.62 3.87
C SER A 63 3.14 -3.38 3.99
N GLN A 64 2.41 -4.38 4.50
CA GLN A 64 0.97 -4.26 4.78
C GLN A 64 0.68 -3.18 5.83
N GLU A 65 1.46 -3.14 6.91
CA GLU A 65 1.32 -2.13 7.97
C GLU A 65 1.60 -0.71 7.45
N VAL A 66 2.62 -0.55 6.60
CA VAL A 66 2.89 0.74 5.94
C VAL A 66 1.69 1.14 5.06
N ILE A 67 1.13 0.23 4.26
CA ILE A 67 -0.08 0.53 3.46
C ILE A 67 -1.25 0.93 4.36
N LEU A 68 -1.46 0.24 5.47
CA LEU A 68 -2.51 0.54 6.44
C LEU A 68 -2.34 1.94 7.07
N CYS A 69 -1.12 2.34 7.41
CA CYS A 69 -0.83 3.69 7.89
C CYS A 69 -1.18 4.78 6.86
N TYR A 70 -0.88 4.55 5.58
CA TYR A 70 -1.28 5.47 4.50
C TYR A 70 -2.80 5.54 4.36
N PHE A 71 -3.50 4.42 4.45
CA PHE A 71 -4.97 4.37 4.45
C PHE A 71 -5.57 5.19 5.60
N HIS A 72 -5.08 4.98 6.83
CA HIS A 72 -5.57 5.72 8.01
C HIS A 72 -5.30 7.21 7.92
N LEU A 73 -4.14 7.62 7.38
CA LEU A 73 -3.86 9.03 7.13
C LEU A 73 -4.85 9.61 6.11
N GLY A 74 -5.17 8.88 5.04
CA GLY A 74 -6.17 9.29 4.04
C GLY A 74 -7.56 9.47 4.65
N LYS A 75 -7.99 8.50 5.45
CA LYS A 75 -9.24 8.58 6.20
C LYS A 75 -9.29 9.81 7.10
N ALA A 76 -8.23 10.07 7.87
CA ALA A 76 -8.15 11.24 8.73
C ALA A 76 -8.20 12.56 7.96
N LEU A 77 -7.56 12.63 6.78
CA LEU A 77 -7.64 13.80 5.90
C LEU A 77 -9.06 14.02 5.37
N GLU A 78 -9.76 12.95 4.95
CA GLU A 78 -11.14 13.03 4.48
C GLU A 78 -12.10 13.43 5.61
N ASP A 79 -12.00 12.79 6.78
CA ASP A 79 -12.80 13.12 7.96
C ASP A 79 -12.64 14.60 8.33
N ARG A 80 -11.39 15.11 8.29
CA ARG A 80 -11.11 16.51 8.62
C ARG A 80 -11.58 17.47 7.53
N PHE A 81 -11.47 17.09 6.26
CA PHE A 81 -12.05 17.84 5.16
C PHE A 81 -13.57 17.94 5.30
N ASN A 82 -14.24 16.82 5.56
CA ASN A 82 -15.69 16.76 5.77
C ASN A 82 -16.13 17.60 6.98
N TYR A 83 -15.34 17.60 8.07
CA TYR A 83 -15.57 18.48 9.20
C TYR A 83 -15.57 19.96 8.80
N TYR A 84 -14.53 20.45 8.13
CA TYR A 84 -14.46 21.84 7.70
C TYR A 84 -15.49 22.19 6.62
N ARG A 85 -15.83 21.22 5.77
CA ARG A 85 -16.79 21.40 4.67
C ARG A 85 -18.21 21.73 5.16
N LYS A 86 -18.56 21.37 6.40
CA LYS A 86 -19.86 21.69 7.03
C LYS A 86 -20.14 23.19 7.09
N THR A 87 -19.11 24.01 7.29
CA THR A 87 -19.24 25.46 7.49
C THR A 87 -18.46 26.30 6.49
N ASN A 88 -17.66 25.67 5.62
CA ASN A 88 -16.78 26.38 4.69
C ASN A 88 -16.97 25.89 3.24
N PRO A 89 -16.77 26.77 2.23
CA PRO A 89 -16.64 26.37 0.83
C PRO A 89 -15.51 25.34 0.64
N LYS A 90 -15.61 24.53 -0.44
CA LYS A 90 -14.64 23.46 -0.76
C LYS A 90 -13.18 23.92 -0.68
N ARG A 91 -12.86 25.08 -1.29
CA ARG A 91 -11.50 25.62 -1.33
C ARG A 91 -10.99 25.96 0.08
N THR A 92 -11.79 26.68 0.87
CA THR A 92 -11.45 27.06 2.25
C THR A 92 -11.29 25.83 3.15
N ALA A 93 -12.17 24.84 3.04
CA ALA A 93 -12.04 23.59 3.79
C ALA A 93 -10.70 22.87 3.47
N GLN A 94 -10.32 22.84 2.19
CA GLN A 94 -9.04 22.23 1.77
C GLN A 94 -7.83 23.01 2.32
N GLU A 95 -7.87 24.34 2.28
CA GLU A 95 -6.82 25.20 2.84
C GLU A 95 -6.68 25.00 4.36
N LEU A 96 -7.81 24.86 5.08
CA LEU A 96 -7.81 24.57 6.52
C LEU A 96 -7.16 23.22 6.85
N VAL A 97 -7.52 22.15 6.12
CA VAL A 97 -6.86 20.84 6.28
C VAL A 97 -5.37 20.95 5.98
N ASN A 98 -4.98 21.65 4.90
CA ASN A 98 -3.58 21.79 4.53
C ASN A 98 -2.77 22.52 5.60
N ASN A 99 -3.31 23.60 6.15
CA ASN A 99 -2.68 24.36 7.22
C ASN A 99 -2.54 23.52 8.49
N GLU A 100 -3.57 22.78 8.88
CA GLU A 100 -3.54 21.91 10.05
C GLU A 100 -2.54 20.76 9.91
N VAL A 101 -2.47 20.12 8.75
CA VAL A 101 -1.41 19.13 8.48
C VAL A 101 -0.04 19.78 8.61
N ARG A 102 0.13 20.98 8.04
CA ARG A 102 1.43 21.64 8.03
C ARG A 102 1.89 22.07 9.42
N THR A 103 0.97 22.43 10.32
CA THR A 103 1.30 22.81 11.71
C THR A 103 1.69 21.61 12.57
N GLN A 104 1.21 20.41 12.25
CA GLN A 104 1.50 19.18 12.99
C GLN A 104 2.74 18.43 12.48
N ILE A 105 3.17 18.72 11.25
CA ILE A 105 4.34 18.07 10.64
C ILE A 105 5.61 18.93 10.86
N PRO A 106 6.75 18.32 11.23
CA PRO A 106 8.01 19.05 11.42
C PRO A 106 8.42 19.87 10.20
N GLU A 107 8.97 21.06 10.43
CA GLU A 107 9.42 21.96 9.35
C GLU A 107 10.56 21.40 8.51
N SER A 108 11.29 20.40 9.02
CA SER A 108 12.31 19.67 8.26
C SER A 108 11.74 18.88 7.08
N VAL A 109 10.44 18.59 7.08
CA VAL A 109 9.75 17.94 5.95
C VAL A 109 9.42 19.00 4.90
N SER A 110 10.04 18.87 3.72
CA SER A 110 9.78 19.82 2.62
C SER A 110 8.35 19.72 2.07
N GLU A 111 7.82 20.84 1.58
CA GLU A 111 6.50 20.88 0.92
C GLU A 111 6.40 19.89 -0.26
N SER A 112 7.50 19.70 -0.99
CA SER A 112 7.53 18.75 -2.10
C SER A 112 7.37 17.30 -1.65
N LEU A 113 7.94 16.95 -0.49
CA LEU A 113 7.80 15.62 0.09
C LEU A 113 6.38 15.44 0.63
N LEU A 114 5.84 16.43 1.34
CA LEU A 114 4.49 16.40 1.85
C LEU A 114 3.44 16.26 0.73
N ARG A 115 3.62 16.98 -0.38
CA ARG A 115 2.76 16.86 -1.56
C ARG A 115 2.78 15.45 -2.14
N LYS A 116 3.96 14.87 -2.37
CA LYS A 116 4.10 13.48 -2.85
C LYS A 116 3.45 12.48 -1.89
N THR A 117 3.58 12.70 -0.58
CA THR A 117 2.93 11.85 0.42
C THR A 117 1.42 11.97 0.31
N LYS A 118 0.84 13.17 0.19
CA LYS A 118 -0.61 13.37 0.01
C LYS A 118 -1.15 12.70 -1.26
N GLU A 119 -0.43 12.79 -2.38
CA GLU A 119 -0.80 12.11 -3.63
C GLU A 119 -0.86 10.58 -3.45
N ARG A 120 0.12 10.00 -2.75
CA ARG A 120 0.15 8.56 -2.44
C ARG A 120 -0.96 8.15 -1.48
N VAL A 121 -1.18 8.96 -0.44
CA VAL A 121 -2.23 8.76 0.55
C VAL A 121 -3.59 8.73 -0.13
N GLN A 122 -3.89 9.70 -1.00
CA GLN A 122 -5.17 9.75 -1.71
C GLN A 122 -5.39 8.47 -2.53
N LYS A 123 -4.41 8.05 -3.34
CA LYS A 123 -4.53 6.83 -4.14
C LYS A 123 -4.77 5.58 -3.30
N ILE A 124 -4.02 5.40 -2.22
CA ILE A 124 -4.16 4.22 -1.33
C ILE A 124 -5.53 4.27 -0.66
N TYR A 125 -5.94 5.43 -0.18
CA TYR A 125 -7.23 5.60 0.46
C TYR A 125 -8.38 5.25 -0.49
N ASP A 126 -8.39 5.81 -1.70
CA ASP A 126 -9.46 5.58 -2.68
C ASP A 126 -9.62 4.09 -2.99
N ILE A 127 -8.51 3.39 -3.29
CA ILE A 127 -8.53 1.96 -3.61
C ILE A 127 -9.12 1.15 -2.45
N PHE A 128 -8.57 1.28 -1.24
CA PHE A 128 -8.93 0.42 -0.11
C PHE A 128 -10.20 0.84 0.61
N ASN A 129 -10.65 2.08 0.43
CA ASN A 129 -11.97 2.53 0.85
C ASN A 129 -13.05 1.89 -0.03
N GLU A 130 -12.77 1.67 -1.32
CA GLU A 130 -13.70 1.04 -2.25
C GLU A 130 -13.72 -0.49 -2.13
N ILE A 131 -12.57 -1.16 -2.13
CA ILE A 131 -12.51 -2.64 -2.12
C ILE A 131 -12.56 -3.27 -0.72
N GLY A 132 -12.42 -2.45 0.33
CA GLY A 132 -12.35 -2.88 1.72
C GLY A 132 -10.93 -2.89 2.29
N VAL A 133 -10.81 -2.35 3.51
CA VAL A 133 -9.54 -2.26 4.25
C VAL A 133 -8.96 -3.64 4.60
N ASP A 134 -9.80 -4.67 4.72
CA ASP A 134 -9.39 -6.05 4.98
C ASP A 134 -8.53 -6.61 3.84
N LYS A 135 -8.72 -6.12 2.60
CA LYS A 135 -7.95 -6.55 1.42
C LYS A 135 -6.47 -6.18 1.51
N ILE A 136 -6.09 -5.20 2.35
CA ILE A 136 -4.68 -4.86 2.59
C ILE A 136 -3.90 -6.08 3.08
N LYS A 137 -4.53 -6.95 3.90
CA LYS A 137 -3.89 -8.18 4.43
C LYS A 137 -3.54 -9.20 3.34
N ARG A 138 -4.09 -9.03 2.13
CA ARG A 138 -3.86 -9.93 1.00
C ARG A 138 -2.68 -9.49 0.13
N ILE A 139 -2.19 -8.25 0.29
CA ILE A 139 -1.01 -7.75 -0.41
C ILE A 139 0.23 -8.52 0.04
N ARG A 140 0.99 -9.05 -0.92
CA ARG A 140 2.22 -9.82 -0.69
C ARG A 140 3.44 -9.13 -1.29
N SER A 141 3.30 -8.57 -2.49
CA SER A 141 4.46 -8.07 -3.24
C SER A 141 4.42 -6.59 -3.59
N PHE A 142 3.32 -5.90 -3.25
CA PHE A 142 3.16 -4.48 -3.54
C PHE A 142 3.54 -3.63 -2.33
N THR A 143 4.28 -2.55 -2.61
CA THR A 143 4.55 -1.49 -1.64
C THR A 143 3.67 -0.28 -1.92
N THR A 144 3.61 0.67 -1.00
CA THR A 144 2.92 1.96 -1.21
C THR A 144 3.43 2.70 -2.45
N THR A 145 4.73 2.60 -2.74
CA THR A 145 5.32 3.23 -3.93
C THR A 145 4.88 2.52 -5.21
N THR A 146 4.86 1.18 -5.21
CA THR A 146 4.41 0.41 -6.36
C THR A 146 2.94 0.67 -6.67
N ILE A 147 2.08 0.71 -5.64
CA ILE A 147 0.65 1.02 -5.77
C ILE A 147 0.45 2.45 -6.28
N ALA A 148 1.17 3.42 -5.72
CA ALA A 148 1.03 4.82 -6.12
C ALA A 148 1.50 5.11 -7.56
N ASN A 149 2.33 4.25 -8.13
CA ASN A 149 2.77 4.35 -9.53
C ASN A 149 1.74 3.79 -10.52
N ILE A 150 0.69 3.11 -10.05
CA ILE A 150 -0.42 2.66 -10.90
C ILE A 150 -1.22 3.89 -11.37
N SER A 151 -1.56 3.91 -12.65
CA SER A 151 -2.34 5.01 -13.25
C SER A 151 -3.80 4.95 -12.76
N GLN A 152 -4.51 6.09 -12.79
CA GLN A 152 -5.93 6.10 -12.38
C GLN A 152 -6.75 5.16 -13.27
N ASP A 153 -6.55 5.22 -14.58
CA ASP A 153 -7.13 4.32 -15.57
C ASP A 153 -6.93 2.82 -15.25
N ASP A 154 -5.78 2.45 -14.69
CA ASP A 154 -5.48 1.08 -14.30
C ASP A 154 -6.09 0.72 -12.95
N ILE A 155 -6.20 1.68 -12.02
CA ILE A 155 -6.94 1.53 -10.77
C ILE A 155 -8.41 1.25 -11.08
N ASP A 156 -9.03 2.07 -11.91
CA ASP A 156 -10.44 1.91 -12.30
C ASP A 156 -10.69 0.54 -12.95
N PHE A 157 -9.72 0.06 -13.76
CA PHE A 157 -9.77 -1.29 -14.32
C PHE A 157 -9.68 -2.39 -13.25
N VAL A 158 -8.81 -2.24 -12.26
CA VAL A 158 -8.68 -3.20 -11.14
C VAL A 158 -9.96 -3.21 -10.30
N LEU A 159 -10.52 -2.04 -9.97
CA LEU A 159 -11.76 -1.90 -9.22
C LEU A 159 -12.94 -2.57 -9.92
N ALA A 160 -13.09 -2.35 -11.23
CA ALA A 160 -14.12 -2.98 -12.04
C ALA A 160 -14.00 -4.52 -12.13
N LYS A 161 -12.83 -5.09 -11.86
CA LYS A 161 -12.60 -6.56 -11.82
C LYS A 161 -12.79 -7.16 -10.43
N LEU A 162 -12.78 -6.34 -9.38
CA LEU A 162 -12.94 -6.76 -7.99
C LEU A 162 -14.33 -6.48 -7.42
N SER A 163 -15.12 -5.64 -8.12
CA SER A 163 -16.54 -5.38 -7.89
C SER A 163 -17.40 -6.55 -8.37
#